data_AF-A0A7R8V440-F1
#
_entry.id   AF-A0A7R8V440-F1
#
_cell.length_a   1.000
_cell.length_b   1.000
_cell.length_c   1.000
_cell.angle_alpha   90.00
_cell.angle_beta   90.00
_cell.angle_gamma   90.00
#
_symmetry.space_group_name_H-M   'P 1'
#
loop_
_entity.id
_entity.type
_entity.pdbx_description
1 polymer ?
#
loop_
_entity_poly.entity_id
_entity_poly.type
_entity_poly.pdbx_seq_one_letter_code
_entity_poly.pdbx_strand_id
1 'polypeptide(L)'
;MATSPRALDTISLCSTVSSCPDRNGFYGGFQRTDKPKEPLSKAQIIAREKKWLHMIDNWSEYMMKNYKKVRDRCRKGIPKSVRPKAWFYLSGAYKLQQKHPHLYEELLQEPGNPQIIEEIKKDKHRQFPFHEMFLDEEKIGQIELFNVLKAYSIYNPKVGFCQAQAPIAAFLLMHMPAEQAFWCFVSVCDNYLEDYFKPGLEVLQNDAAILNGLLKKTSPSVYRHLQKHKVEPLLYMTDWFLCAMTRTLPWETLLRVWDCFLAEGIRVIFKVALVILGASLGRHKVRKQCNDLCETLEVLRSPDEKILEEEFIIHNMLRLNLTVADFEIEHIRQKTRRAKQKLQNMNDEHK
;
A
#
# COMPACT_ATOMS: atom_id res chain seq x y z
N MET A 1 -1.51 3.68 -47.90
CA MET A 1 -0.51 3.39 -46.87
C MET A 1 -0.97 3.99 -45.57
N ALA A 2 -1.48 3.12 -44.68
CA ALA A 2 -1.88 3.48 -43.34
C ALA A 2 -0.63 3.59 -42.46
N THR A 3 -0.50 4.66 -41.68
CA THR A 3 0.14 4.59 -40.36
C THR A 3 -0.61 5.52 -39.42
N SER A 4 -1.04 4.93 -38.30
CA SER A 4 -1.92 5.45 -37.26
C SER A 4 -1.18 6.39 -36.30
N PRO A 5 -1.83 7.41 -35.70
CA PRO A 5 -1.33 8.06 -34.51
C PRO A 5 -1.74 7.25 -33.27
N ARG A 6 -0.74 6.88 -32.46
CA ARG A 6 -0.89 6.26 -31.14
C ARG A 6 -1.71 7.16 -30.22
N ALA A 7 -2.79 6.62 -29.69
CA ALA A 7 -3.54 7.19 -28.56
C ALA A 7 -2.68 7.09 -27.30
N LEU A 8 -2.34 8.23 -26.71
CA LEU A 8 -1.96 8.38 -25.31
C LEU A 8 -3.21 8.88 -24.58
N ASP A 9 -3.95 7.95 -23.97
CA ASP A 9 -5.00 8.27 -23.01
C ASP A 9 -4.38 8.94 -21.79
N THR A 10 -4.20 10.26 -21.89
CA THR A 10 -3.84 11.10 -20.76
C THR A 10 -5.15 11.52 -20.12
N ILE A 11 -5.48 10.86 -19.00
CA ILE A 11 -6.54 11.32 -18.11
C ILE A 11 -6.26 12.79 -17.78
N SER A 12 -7.23 13.65 -18.10
CA SER A 12 -7.20 15.09 -17.85
C SER A 12 -7.00 15.38 -16.36
N LEU A 13 -5.75 15.63 -15.97
CA LEU A 13 -5.32 16.13 -14.66
C LEU A 13 -5.06 17.63 -14.78
N CYS A 14 -6.11 18.42 -14.93
CA CYS A 14 -6.01 19.85 -14.61
C CYS A 14 -6.15 20.04 -13.09
N SER A 15 -5.22 19.46 -12.33
CA SER A 15 -5.03 19.85 -10.92
C SER A 15 -4.12 21.06 -10.92
N THR A 16 -4.62 22.20 -10.46
CA THR A 16 -3.86 23.43 -10.25
C THR A 16 -2.58 23.14 -9.46
N VAL A 17 -1.43 23.22 -10.13
CA VAL A 17 -0.12 23.13 -9.47
C VAL A 17 0.08 24.46 -8.74
N SER A 18 0.17 24.40 -7.41
CA SER A 18 0.47 25.57 -6.59
C SER A 18 1.94 25.97 -6.75
N SER A 19 2.29 27.23 -6.49
CA SER A 19 3.68 27.67 -6.40
C SER A 19 4.34 27.33 -5.06
N CYS A 20 3.57 26.95 -4.04
CA CYS A 20 4.07 26.56 -2.73
C CYS A 20 3.59 25.14 -2.38
N PRO A 21 4.46 24.29 -1.81
CA PRO A 21 4.04 22.97 -1.35
C PRO A 21 3.13 23.11 -0.12
N ASP A 22 2.27 22.11 0.08
CA ASP A 22 1.52 21.98 1.33
C ASP A 22 2.44 21.55 2.50
N ARG A 23 1.86 21.35 3.69
CA ARG A 23 2.61 20.94 4.90
C ARG A 23 3.30 19.57 4.79
N ASN A 24 3.01 18.82 3.73
CA ASN A 24 3.49 17.48 3.45
C ASN A 24 4.37 17.46 2.19
N GLY A 25 4.73 18.62 1.63
CA GLY A 25 5.66 18.72 0.50
C GLY A 25 5.00 18.67 -0.89
N PHE A 26 3.66 18.64 -0.99
CA PHE A 26 2.96 18.50 -2.27
C PHE A 26 2.53 19.82 -2.90
N TYR A 27 2.96 20.07 -4.14
CA TYR A 27 2.54 21.19 -4.98
C TYR A 27 1.17 20.94 -5.67
N GLY A 28 0.74 19.69 -5.77
CA GLY A 28 -0.49 19.29 -6.46
C GLY A 28 -0.78 17.79 -6.31
N GLY A 29 -1.73 17.29 -7.10
CA GLY A 29 -2.18 15.89 -7.07
C GLY A 29 -3.16 15.56 -5.92
N PHE A 30 -3.74 14.37 -5.96
CA PHE A 30 -4.75 13.93 -4.98
C PHE A 30 -4.19 13.72 -3.56
N GLN A 31 -2.86 13.70 -3.40
CA GLN A 31 -2.19 13.67 -2.11
C GLN A 31 -2.11 15.06 -1.44
N ARG A 32 -2.23 16.15 -2.21
CA ARG A 32 -2.15 17.51 -1.66
C ARG A 32 -3.32 17.78 -0.70
N THR A 33 -3.01 18.41 0.43
CA THR A 33 -3.97 18.77 1.48
C THR A 33 -3.91 20.27 1.75
N ASP A 34 -4.83 21.04 1.15
CA ASP A 34 -4.86 22.50 1.31
C ASP A 34 -5.34 22.96 2.70
N LYS A 35 -6.25 22.20 3.32
CA LYS A 35 -6.85 22.53 4.63
C LYS A 35 -6.75 21.33 5.56
N PRO A 36 -5.61 21.13 6.22
CA PRO A 36 -5.46 20.03 7.14
C PRO A 36 -6.42 20.20 8.32
N LYS A 37 -7.22 19.16 8.60
CA LYS A 37 -7.96 19.07 9.86
C LYS A 37 -6.95 18.71 10.95
N GLU A 38 -6.76 19.57 11.95
CA GLU A 38 -6.07 19.21 13.18
C GLU A 38 -7.10 19.00 14.30
N PRO A 39 -7.67 17.78 14.42
CA PRO A 39 -8.74 17.52 15.38
C PRO A 39 -8.24 17.49 16.84
N LEU A 40 -6.93 17.53 17.07
CA LEU A 40 -6.32 17.42 18.39
C LEU A 40 -5.64 18.72 18.80
N SER A 41 -5.85 19.13 20.04
CA SER A 41 -5.10 20.22 20.65
C SER A 41 -3.61 19.87 20.78
N LYS A 42 -2.74 20.89 20.79
CA LYS A 42 -1.29 20.74 21.00
C LYS A 42 -0.96 19.90 22.24
N ALA A 43 -1.69 20.10 23.34
CA ALA A 43 -1.51 19.34 24.58
C ALA A 43 -1.81 17.84 24.38
N GLN A 44 -2.85 17.49 23.61
CA GLN A 44 -3.16 16.10 23.28
C GLN A 44 -2.10 15.47 22.39
N ILE A 45 -1.55 16.22 21.43
CA ILE A 45 -0.45 15.77 20.55
C ILE A 45 0.78 15.44 21.41
N ILE A 46 1.24 16.38 22.24
CA ILE A 46 2.40 16.19 23.13
C ILE A 46 2.20 14.99 24.08
N ALA A 47 0.99 14.84 24.64
CA ALA A 47 0.69 13.72 25.51
C ALA A 47 0.72 12.35 24.77
N ARG A 48 0.37 12.33 23.48
CA ARG A 48 0.48 11.11 22.64
C ARG A 48 1.93 10.84 22.26
N GLU A 49 2.72 11.87 21.94
CA GLU A 49 4.15 11.76 21.63
C GLU A 49 4.93 11.16 22.79
N LYS A 50 4.76 11.70 24.02
CA LYS A 50 5.40 11.16 25.22
C LYS A 50 5.10 9.69 25.45
N LYS A 51 3.85 9.26 25.18
CA LYS A 51 3.45 7.85 25.29
C LYS A 51 4.14 6.98 24.24
N TRP A 52 4.27 7.47 23.01
CA TRP A 52 4.97 6.75 21.94
C TRP A 52 6.47 6.61 22.22
N LEU A 53 7.13 7.70 22.63
CA LEU A 53 8.54 7.65 23.01
C LEU A 53 8.79 6.64 24.14
N HIS A 54 7.97 6.68 25.19
CA HIS A 54 8.05 5.70 26.28
C HIS A 54 7.85 4.25 25.81
N MET A 55 6.92 3.99 24.87
CA MET A 55 6.74 2.64 24.31
C MET A 55 7.96 2.20 23.50
N ILE A 56 8.58 3.10 22.73
CA ILE A 56 9.78 2.82 21.92
C ILE A 56 10.99 2.56 22.80
N ASP A 57 11.17 3.33 23.88
CA ASP A 57 12.27 3.13 24.83
C ASP A 57 12.15 1.79 25.59
N ASN A 58 10.95 1.21 25.64
CA ASN A 58 10.64 -0.08 26.28
C ASN A 58 10.12 -1.11 25.27
N TRP A 59 10.60 -1.04 24.02
CA TRP A 59 9.95 -1.71 22.88
C TRP A 59 9.80 -3.23 23.04
N SER A 60 10.85 -3.92 23.50
CA SER A 60 10.82 -5.38 23.69
C SER A 60 9.72 -5.83 24.65
N GLU A 61 9.55 -5.13 25.77
CA GLU A 61 8.48 -5.41 26.73
C GLU A 61 7.10 -5.19 26.10
N TYR A 62 6.94 -4.07 25.39
CA TYR A 62 5.67 -3.74 24.75
C TYR A 62 5.28 -4.73 23.66
N MET A 63 6.22 -5.18 22.84
CA MET A 63 5.93 -6.15 21.79
C MET A 63 5.64 -7.55 22.35
N MET A 64 6.28 -7.95 23.46
CA MET A 64 6.04 -9.26 24.07
C MET A 64 4.77 -9.31 24.93
N LYS A 65 4.52 -8.29 25.76
CA LYS A 65 3.48 -8.32 26.80
C LYS A 65 2.32 -7.37 26.54
N ASN A 66 2.57 -6.26 25.84
CA ASN A 66 1.60 -5.17 25.68
C ASN A 66 1.28 -4.84 24.22
N TYR A 67 1.41 -5.80 23.29
CA TYR A 67 1.23 -5.56 21.86
C TYR A 67 -0.16 -4.99 21.53
N LYS A 68 -1.20 -5.43 22.27
CA LYS A 68 -2.55 -4.86 22.16
C LYS A 68 -2.55 -3.33 22.36
N LYS A 69 -1.77 -2.83 23.32
CA LYS A 69 -1.66 -1.39 23.59
C LYS A 69 -0.95 -0.65 22.46
N VAL A 70 0.11 -1.24 21.88
CA VAL A 70 0.80 -0.68 20.70
C VAL A 70 -0.18 -0.60 19.51
N ARG A 71 -0.83 -1.71 19.20
CA ARG A 71 -1.85 -1.79 18.14
C ARG A 71 -2.97 -0.78 18.32
N ASP A 72 -3.54 -0.69 19.52
CA ASP A 72 -4.64 0.24 19.80
C ASP A 72 -4.18 1.71 19.74
N ARG A 73 -2.88 1.99 19.90
CA ARG A 73 -2.29 3.33 19.68
C ARG A 73 -2.11 3.62 18.20
N CYS A 74 -1.68 2.66 17.38
CA CYS A 74 -1.65 2.79 15.92
C CYS A 74 -3.04 3.13 15.36
N ARG A 75 -4.07 2.41 15.80
CA ARG A 75 -5.47 2.66 15.42
C ARG A 75 -5.97 4.06 15.82
N LYS A 76 -5.42 4.64 16.89
CA LYS A 76 -5.71 6.02 17.32
C LYS A 76 -4.89 7.09 16.60
N GLY A 77 -3.78 6.69 15.99
CA GLY A 77 -2.90 7.53 15.17
C GLY A 77 -1.61 7.86 15.85
N ILE A 78 -0.54 7.74 15.08
CA ILE A 78 0.81 8.09 15.50
C ILE A 78 1.02 9.58 15.21
N PRO A 79 1.47 10.40 16.19
CA PRO A 79 1.81 11.79 15.94
C PRO A 79 2.89 11.93 14.86
N LYS A 80 2.78 12.97 14.01
CA LYS A 80 3.68 13.20 12.86
C LYS A 80 5.16 13.19 13.24
N SER A 81 5.51 13.81 14.37
CA SER A 81 6.88 13.94 14.89
C SER A 81 7.55 12.62 15.25
N VAL A 82 6.79 11.63 15.74
CA VAL A 82 7.32 10.33 16.19
C VAL A 82 7.07 9.21 15.19
N ARG A 83 6.30 9.48 14.13
CA ARG A 83 5.92 8.48 13.12
C ARG A 83 7.12 7.81 12.45
N PRO A 84 8.17 8.52 11.99
CA PRO A 84 9.34 7.86 11.41
C PRO A 84 9.98 6.82 12.34
N LYS A 85 10.24 7.22 13.60
CA LYS A 85 10.81 6.32 14.62
C LYS A 85 9.85 5.17 14.92
N ALA A 86 8.56 5.43 15.08
CA ALA A 86 7.57 4.38 15.35
C ALA A 86 7.49 3.35 14.21
N TRP A 87 7.47 3.81 12.95
CA TRP A 87 7.43 2.92 11.78
C TRP A 87 8.70 2.08 11.66
N PHE A 88 9.87 2.67 11.92
CA PHE A 88 11.15 1.96 11.95
C PHE A 88 11.17 0.80 12.97
N TYR A 89 10.49 0.98 14.11
CA TYR A 89 10.35 -0.04 15.14
C TYR A 89 9.24 -1.06 14.85
N LEU A 90 8.09 -0.60 14.33
CA LEU A 90 6.93 -1.43 13.96
C LEU A 90 7.25 -2.39 12.81
N SER A 91 7.94 -1.90 11.78
CA SER A 91 8.40 -2.74 10.67
C SER A 91 9.41 -3.79 11.14
N GLY A 92 10.16 -3.51 12.20
CA GLY A 92 11.30 -4.33 12.62
C GLY A 92 12.60 -3.98 11.89
N ALA A 93 12.58 -2.93 11.05
CA ALA A 93 13.74 -2.42 10.33
C ALA A 93 14.93 -2.11 11.25
N TYR A 94 14.68 -1.63 12.47
CA TYR A 94 15.74 -1.40 13.46
C TYR A 94 16.56 -2.64 13.79
N LYS A 95 15.94 -3.83 13.81
CA LYS A 95 16.65 -5.10 14.02
C LYS A 95 17.45 -5.50 12.80
N LEU A 96 16.90 -5.27 11.60
CA LEU A 96 17.60 -5.58 10.35
C LEU A 96 18.86 -4.72 10.21
N GLN A 97 18.74 -3.41 10.45
CA GLN A 97 19.88 -2.49 10.45
C GLN A 97 20.95 -2.91 11.48
N GLN A 98 20.55 -3.20 12.72
CA GLN A 98 21.49 -3.64 13.76
C GLN A 98 22.19 -4.96 13.42
N LYS A 99 21.50 -5.88 12.74
CA LYS A 99 22.04 -7.17 12.34
C LYS A 99 23.02 -7.07 11.16
N HIS A 100 22.84 -6.05 10.32
CA HIS A 100 23.59 -5.86 9.08
C HIS A 100 24.19 -4.45 9.02
N PRO A 101 25.10 -4.09 9.95
CA PRO A 101 25.75 -2.78 9.93
C PRO A 101 26.53 -2.61 8.62
N HIS A 102 26.48 -1.41 8.04
CA HIS A 102 27.20 -1.03 6.80
C HIS A 102 26.76 -1.72 5.50
N LEU A 103 25.85 -2.69 5.57
CA LEU A 103 25.44 -3.45 4.38
C LEU A 103 24.75 -2.56 3.33
N TYR A 104 24.00 -1.54 3.75
CA TYR A 104 23.39 -0.63 2.79
C TYR A 104 24.46 0.11 1.99
N GLU A 105 25.48 0.66 2.65
CA GLU A 105 26.60 1.34 2.00
C GLU A 105 27.37 0.42 1.05
N GLU A 106 27.59 -0.84 1.45
CA GLU A 106 28.20 -1.87 0.61
C GLU A 106 27.37 -2.12 -0.66
N LEU A 107 26.06 -2.31 -0.52
CA LEU A 107 25.14 -2.52 -1.65
C LEU A 107 25.10 -1.34 -2.62
N LEU A 108 25.37 -0.11 -2.16
CA LEU A 108 25.43 1.06 -3.04
C LEU A 108 26.67 1.03 -3.96
N GLN A 109 27.77 0.44 -3.51
CA GLN A 109 29.01 0.31 -4.30
C GLN A 109 28.91 -0.78 -5.39
N GLU A 110 28.07 -1.79 -5.15
CA GLU A 110 27.82 -2.86 -6.12
C GLU A 110 27.15 -2.31 -7.40
N PRO A 111 27.55 -2.74 -8.61
CA PRO A 111 26.98 -2.19 -9.85
C PRO A 111 25.50 -2.56 -10.06
N GLY A 112 25.06 -3.71 -9.55
CA GLY A 112 23.73 -4.25 -9.78
C GLY A 112 23.50 -4.82 -11.19
N ASN A 113 22.32 -5.37 -11.44
CA ASN A 113 21.95 -5.90 -12.75
C ASN A 113 21.62 -4.76 -13.74
N PRO A 114 22.30 -4.65 -14.90
CA PRO A 114 22.11 -3.51 -15.82
C PRO A 114 20.68 -3.36 -16.34
N GLN A 115 19.96 -4.44 -16.62
CA GLN A 115 18.57 -4.36 -17.09
C GLN A 115 17.66 -3.79 -16.00
N ILE A 116 17.79 -4.28 -14.77
CA ILE A 116 17.03 -3.79 -13.61
C ILE A 116 17.33 -2.31 -13.34
N ILE A 117 18.59 -1.90 -13.42
CA ILE A 117 18.99 -0.50 -13.23
C ILE A 117 18.27 0.42 -14.23
N GLU A 118 18.19 0.02 -15.50
CA GLU A 118 17.47 0.78 -16.53
C GLU A 118 15.96 0.82 -16.29
N GLU A 119 15.37 -0.27 -15.77
CA GLU A 119 13.97 -0.30 -15.36
C GLU A 119 13.69 0.67 -14.20
N ILE A 120 14.56 0.71 -13.18
CA ILE A 120 14.46 1.64 -12.05
C ILE A 120 14.54 3.09 -12.54
N LYS A 121 15.51 3.42 -13.40
CA LYS A 121 15.65 4.77 -13.97
C LYS A 121 14.39 5.21 -14.74
N LYS A 122 13.78 4.28 -15.49
CA LYS A 122 12.55 4.54 -16.23
C LYS A 122 11.31 4.68 -15.36
N ASP A 123 11.31 4.17 -14.13
CA ASP A 123 10.12 4.21 -13.27
C ASP A 123 10.18 5.29 -12.19
N LYS A 124 11.38 5.68 -11.72
CA LYS A 124 11.56 6.64 -10.62
C LYS A 124 10.89 8.00 -10.84
N HIS A 125 10.84 8.49 -12.09
CA HIS A 125 10.26 9.80 -12.42
C HIS A 125 8.73 9.85 -12.25
N ARG A 126 8.06 8.69 -12.18
CA ARG A 126 6.59 8.62 -12.05
C ARG A 126 6.13 8.64 -10.60
N GLN A 127 7.07 8.59 -9.64
CA GLN A 127 6.75 8.42 -8.22
C GLN A 127 6.62 9.78 -7.55
N PHE A 128 5.39 10.11 -7.14
CA PHE A 128 5.03 11.37 -6.48
C PHE A 128 5.56 12.62 -7.21
N PRO A 129 5.23 12.82 -8.50
CA PRO A 129 5.82 13.88 -9.33
C PRO A 129 5.46 15.30 -8.88
N PHE A 130 4.53 15.45 -7.93
CA PHE A 130 4.13 16.73 -7.36
C PHE A 130 4.76 17.01 -5.99
N HIS A 131 5.60 16.12 -5.47
CA HIS A 131 6.23 16.30 -4.16
C HIS A 131 7.63 16.93 -4.29
N GLU A 132 7.96 17.88 -3.42
CA GLU A 132 9.18 18.69 -3.48
C GLU A 132 10.49 17.89 -3.59
N MET A 133 10.54 16.72 -2.95
CA MET A 133 11.69 15.82 -2.99
C MET A 133 11.88 15.11 -4.35
N PHE A 134 10.86 15.05 -5.20
CA PHE A 134 10.83 14.21 -6.39
C PHE A 134 10.58 14.96 -7.70
N LEU A 135 10.46 16.29 -7.66
CA LEU A 135 10.14 17.14 -8.83
C LEU A 135 11.10 16.96 -10.01
N ASP A 136 12.41 16.88 -9.73
CA ASP A 136 13.46 16.83 -10.75
C ASP A 136 14.49 15.74 -10.43
N GLU A 137 15.19 15.24 -11.46
CA GLU A 137 16.14 14.13 -11.33
C GLU A 137 17.32 14.42 -10.39
N GLU A 138 17.68 15.70 -10.23
CA GLU A 138 18.76 16.18 -9.37
C GLU A 138 18.34 16.29 -7.90
N LYS A 139 17.04 16.18 -7.59
CA LYS A 139 16.56 16.25 -6.21
C LYS A 139 16.99 15.01 -5.43
N ILE A 140 17.32 15.23 -4.16
CA ILE A 140 17.76 14.17 -3.26
C ILE A 140 16.76 13.00 -3.19
N GLY A 141 15.45 13.24 -3.30
CA GLY A 141 14.46 12.16 -3.31
C GLY A 141 14.59 11.25 -4.53
N GLN A 142 14.82 11.79 -5.73
CA GLN A 142 15.04 10.98 -6.94
C GLN A 142 16.36 10.18 -6.90
N ILE A 143 17.40 10.78 -6.31
CA ILE A 143 18.70 10.12 -6.11
C ILE A 143 18.56 8.97 -5.11
N GLU A 144 18.00 9.23 -3.93
CA GLU A 144 17.86 8.22 -2.89
C GLU A 144 16.82 7.15 -3.24
N LEU A 145 15.78 7.48 -4.01
CA LEU A 145 14.84 6.49 -4.54
C LEU A 145 15.55 5.48 -5.45
N PHE A 146 16.42 5.96 -6.33
CA PHE A 146 17.26 5.09 -7.15
C PHE A 146 18.15 4.21 -6.26
N ASN A 147 18.83 4.79 -5.27
CA ASN A 147 19.74 4.08 -4.37
C ASN A 147 19.03 2.97 -3.59
N VAL A 148 17.87 3.26 -2.97
CA VAL A 148 17.09 2.29 -2.20
C VAL A 148 16.60 1.14 -3.09
N LEU A 149 16.05 1.44 -4.27
CA LEU A 149 15.55 0.41 -5.19
C LEU A 149 16.67 -0.47 -5.75
N LYS A 150 17.80 0.16 -6.13
CA LYS A 150 19.01 -0.54 -6.56
C LYS A 150 19.51 -1.47 -5.46
N ALA A 151 19.74 -0.95 -4.26
CA ALA A 151 20.24 -1.73 -3.13
C ALA A 151 19.33 -2.92 -2.83
N TYR A 152 18.01 -2.73 -2.85
CA TYR A 152 17.06 -3.82 -2.64
C TYR A 152 17.14 -4.89 -3.74
N SER A 153 17.23 -4.49 -5.00
CA SER A 153 17.34 -5.45 -6.12
C SER A 153 18.59 -6.34 -6.02
N ILE A 154 19.65 -5.84 -5.39
CA ILE A 154 20.90 -6.57 -5.14
C ILE A 154 20.76 -7.43 -3.89
N TYR A 155 20.15 -6.90 -2.84
CA TYR A 155 19.88 -7.61 -1.59
C TYR A 155 18.96 -8.83 -1.80
N ASN A 156 17.92 -8.70 -2.62
CA ASN A 156 16.99 -9.77 -2.95
C ASN A 156 16.87 -9.96 -4.48
N PRO A 157 17.86 -10.61 -5.12
CA PRO A 157 17.90 -10.76 -6.58
C PRO A 157 16.83 -11.73 -7.11
N LYS A 158 16.21 -12.54 -6.24
CA LYS A 158 15.09 -13.42 -6.62
C LYS A 158 13.82 -12.62 -6.95
N VAL A 159 13.63 -11.50 -6.26
CA VAL A 159 12.56 -10.55 -6.56
C VAL A 159 13.05 -9.52 -7.57
N GLY A 160 14.27 -9.00 -7.38
CA GLY A 160 14.84 -7.95 -8.20
C GLY A 160 14.07 -6.64 -8.03
N PHE A 161 13.52 -6.12 -9.12
CA PHE A 161 12.70 -4.91 -9.14
C PHE A 161 11.36 -5.15 -9.81
N CYS A 162 10.30 -4.69 -9.17
CA CYS A 162 8.95 -4.59 -9.71
C CYS A 162 8.50 -3.13 -9.58
N GLN A 163 7.91 -2.54 -10.63
CA GLN A 163 7.49 -1.13 -10.65
C GLN A 163 6.59 -0.74 -9.45
N ALA A 164 5.77 -1.68 -8.97
CA ALA A 164 4.90 -1.43 -7.81
C ALA A 164 5.66 -1.19 -6.49
N GLN A 165 6.97 -1.47 -6.45
CA GLN A 165 7.83 -1.20 -5.32
C GLN A 165 8.27 0.27 -5.20
N ALA A 166 8.46 0.95 -6.33
CA ALA A 166 8.94 2.32 -6.37
C ALA A 166 8.10 3.32 -5.54
N PRO A 167 6.75 3.30 -5.58
CA PRO A 167 5.96 4.21 -4.74
C PRO A 167 6.08 3.88 -3.24
N ILE A 168 6.34 2.62 -2.86
CA ILE A 168 6.56 2.25 -1.46
C ILE A 168 7.89 2.83 -0.96
N ALA A 169 8.97 2.66 -1.73
CA ALA A 169 10.29 3.20 -1.38
C ALA A 169 10.25 4.75 -1.30
N ALA A 170 9.63 5.41 -2.29
CA ALA A 170 9.48 6.86 -2.29
C ALA A 170 8.69 7.37 -1.08
N PHE A 171 7.60 6.68 -0.72
CA PHE A 171 6.80 7.01 0.45
C PHE A 171 7.61 6.92 1.75
N LEU A 172 8.43 5.88 1.92
CA LEU A 172 9.29 5.74 3.09
C LEU A 172 10.38 6.83 3.15
N LEU A 173 10.98 7.18 2.01
CA LEU A 173 11.99 8.24 1.92
C LEU A 173 11.47 9.63 2.31
N MET A 174 10.18 9.90 2.15
CA MET A 174 9.56 11.14 2.63
C MET A 174 9.51 11.23 4.17
N HIS A 175 9.75 10.14 4.88
CA HIS A 175 9.62 10.07 6.34
C HIS A 175 10.93 9.85 7.07
N MET A 176 11.93 9.23 6.45
CA MET A 176 13.14 8.83 7.14
C MET A 176 14.37 8.83 6.21
N PRO A 177 15.60 8.88 6.77
CA PRO A 177 16.83 8.80 5.99
C PRO A 177 16.92 7.54 5.13
N ALA A 178 17.70 7.59 4.06
CA ALA A 178 17.76 6.55 3.03
C ALA A 178 18.02 5.14 3.57
N GLU A 179 18.97 4.98 4.49
CA GLU A 179 19.27 3.66 5.08
C GLU A 179 18.10 3.11 5.92
N GLN A 180 17.44 3.95 6.72
CA GLN A 180 16.26 3.53 7.49
C GLN A 180 15.09 3.20 6.56
N ALA A 181 14.92 3.98 5.49
CA ALA A 181 13.91 3.75 4.46
C ALA A 181 14.18 2.42 3.75
N PHE A 182 15.44 2.13 3.40
CA PHE A 182 15.87 0.85 2.84
C PHE A 182 15.49 -0.33 3.74
N TRP A 183 15.80 -0.28 5.04
CA TRP A 183 15.46 -1.38 5.94
C TRP A 183 13.96 -1.51 6.21
N CYS A 184 13.21 -0.41 6.25
CA CYS A 184 11.75 -0.47 6.28
C CYS A 184 11.19 -1.08 5.01
N PHE A 185 11.75 -0.71 3.86
CA PHE A 185 11.34 -1.18 2.55
C PHE A 185 11.62 -2.68 2.40
N VAL A 186 12.82 -3.15 2.77
CA VAL A 186 13.17 -4.58 2.87
C VAL A 186 12.13 -5.31 3.72
N SER A 187 11.83 -4.79 4.92
CA SER A 187 10.84 -5.44 5.77
C SER A 187 9.46 -5.49 5.13
N VAL A 188 8.99 -4.41 4.49
CA VAL A 188 7.67 -4.36 3.85
C VAL A 188 7.61 -5.38 2.70
N CYS A 189 8.61 -5.42 1.84
CA CYS A 189 8.62 -6.35 0.70
C CYS A 189 8.78 -7.81 1.13
N ASP A 190 9.69 -8.10 2.05
CA ASP A 190 10.03 -9.49 2.40
C ASP A 190 9.10 -10.09 3.45
N ASN A 191 8.49 -9.29 4.34
CA ASN A 191 7.67 -9.81 5.45
C ASN A 191 6.18 -9.45 5.34
N TYR A 192 5.83 -8.27 4.83
CA TYR A 192 4.42 -7.84 4.76
C TYR A 192 3.77 -8.15 3.42
N LEU A 193 4.55 -8.11 2.34
CA LEU A 193 4.16 -8.37 0.96
C LEU A 193 4.98 -9.54 0.38
N GLU A 194 5.30 -10.51 1.23
CA GLU A 194 6.09 -11.69 0.85
C GLU A 194 5.50 -12.32 -0.42
N ASP A 195 6.35 -12.54 -1.42
CA ASP A 195 6.01 -13.17 -2.69
C ASP A 195 5.00 -12.42 -3.59
N TYR A 196 4.60 -11.20 -3.24
CA TYR A 196 3.71 -10.39 -4.08
C TYR A 196 4.35 -9.96 -5.40
N PHE A 197 5.67 -9.74 -5.38
CA PHE A 197 6.42 -9.20 -6.52
C PHE A 197 7.05 -10.28 -7.42
N LYS A 198 6.82 -11.56 -7.12
CA LYS A 198 7.32 -12.67 -7.95
C LYS A 198 6.59 -12.71 -9.30
N PRO A 199 7.25 -13.19 -10.37
CA PRO A 199 6.58 -13.44 -11.65
C PRO A 199 5.33 -14.31 -11.49
N GLY A 200 4.28 -14.02 -12.26
CA GLY A 200 3.01 -14.73 -12.21
C GLY A 200 2.06 -14.31 -11.08
N LEU A 201 2.51 -13.51 -10.10
CA LEU A 201 1.65 -12.89 -9.07
C LEU A 201 0.79 -13.90 -8.30
N GLU A 202 1.27 -15.13 -8.07
CA GLU A 202 0.44 -16.23 -7.54
C GLU A 202 -0.20 -15.92 -6.18
N VAL A 203 0.55 -15.23 -5.31
CA VAL A 203 0.07 -14.78 -4.00
C VAL A 203 -1.00 -13.69 -4.16
N LEU A 204 -0.78 -12.70 -5.02
CA LEU A 204 -1.79 -11.69 -5.31
C LEU A 204 -3.07 -12.30 -5.89
N GLN A 205 -2.95 -13.29 -6.78
CA GLN A 205 -4.11 -14.04 -7.29
C GLN A 205 -4.84 -14.79 -6.16
N ASN A 206 -4.11 -15.30 -5.16
CA ASN A 206 -4.72 -15.96 -4.00
C ASN A 206 -5.50 -14.95 -3.17
N ASP A 207 -4.87 -13.82 -2.92
CA ASP A 207 -5.43 -12.75 -2.11
C ASP A 207 -6.59 -12.06 -2.81
N ALA A 208 -6.62 -12.06 -4.14
CA ALA A 208 -7.79 -11.72 -4.95
C ALA A 208 -8.98 -12.64 -4.68
N ALA A 209 -8.74 -13.95 -4.62
CA ALA A 209 -9.79 -14.91 -4.30
C ALA A 209 -10.28 -14.76 -2.85
N ILE A 210 -9.37 -14.52 -1.90
CA ILE A 210 -9.70 -14.26 -0.49
C ILE A 210 -10.51 -12.97 -0.37
N LEU A 211 -10.10 -11.88 -1.02
CA LEU A 211 -10.81 -10.60 -1.00
C LEU A 211 -12.24 -10.77 -1.52
N ASN A 212 -12.43 -11.51 -2.61
CA ASN A 212 -13.74 -11.79 -3.16
C ASN A 212 -14.62 -12.63 -2.19
N GLY A 213 -14.01 -13.61 -1.50
CA GLY A 213 -14.69 -14.40 -0.47
C GLY A 213 -15.11 -13.57 0.74
N LEU A 214 -14.24 -12.69 1.22
CA LEU A 214 -14.54 -11.75 2.31
C LEU A 214 -15.59 -10.73 1.90
N LEU A 215 -15.57 -10.24 0.65
CA LEU A 215 -16.57 -9.33 0.10
C LEU A 215 -17.96 -9.96 0.08
N LYS A 216 -18.05 -11.27 -0.21
CA LYS A 216 -19.32 -12.00 -0.10
C LYS A 216 -19.90 -11.94 1.31
N LYS A 217 -19.05 -11.95 2.35
CA LYS A 217 -19.46 -11.85 3.75
C LYS A 217 -19.81 -10.41 4.15
N THR A 218 -18.98 -9.44 3.80
CA THR A 218 -19.14 -8.04 4.27
C THR A 218 -20.11 -7.22 3.44
N SER A 219 -20.26 -7.51 2.14
CA SER A 219 -21.13 -6.77 1.21
C SER A 219 -21.70 -7.69 0.12
N PRO A 220 -22.64 -8.60 0.46
CA PRO A 220 -23.16 -9.61 -0.46
C PRO A 220 -23.79 -9.04 -1.75
N SER A 221 -24.35 -7.83 -1.66
CA SER A 221 -24.96 -7.16 -2.82
C SER A 221 -23.92 -6.61 -3.79
N VAL A 222 -22.77 -6.13 -3.28
CA VAL A 222 -21.62 -5.73 -4.10
C VAL A 222 -20.98 -6.95 -4.74
N TYR A 223 -20.74 -8.02 -3.96
CA TYR A 223 -20.24 -9.28 -4.48
C TYR A 223 -21.07 -9.78 -5.68
N ARG A 224 -22.39 -9.86 -5.54
CA ARG A 224 -23.29 -10.31 -6.63
C ARG A 224 -23.20 -9.42 -7.87
N HIS A 225 -23.04 -8.12 -7.69
CA HIS A 225 -22.84 -7.17 -8.79
C HIS A 225 -21.56 -7.46 -9.56
N LEU A 226 -20.43 -7.58 -8.86
CA LEU A 226 -19.15 -7.88 -9.48
C LEU A 226 -19.19 -9.23 -10.22
N GLN A 227 -19.82 -10.25 -9.64
CA GLN A 227 -19.98 -11.55 -10.29
C GLN A 227 -20.86 -11.46 -11.55
N LYS A 228 -21.97 -10.72 -11.50
CA LYS A 228 -22.87 -10.53 -12.66
C LYS A 228 -22.14 -9.89 -13.84
N HIS A 229 -21.31 -8.88 -13.57
CA HIS A 229 -20.58 -8.14 -14.60
C HIS A 229 -19.17 -8.68 -14.86
N LYS A 230 -18.83 -9.86 -14.31
CA LYS A 230 -17.52 -10.53 -14.47
C LYS A 230 -16.33 -9.62 -14.11
N VAL A 231 -16.49 -8.78 -13.10
CA VAL A 231 -15.45 -7.89 -12.60
C VAL A 231 -14.53 -8.68 -11.68
N GLU A 232 -13.42 -9.16 -12.25
CA GLU A 232 -12.42 -9.91 -11.49
C GLU A 232 -11.62 -8.99 -10.56
N PRO A 233 -11.27 -9.44 -9.34
CA PRO A 233 -10.59 -8.58 -8.38
C PRO A 233 -9.27 -7.97 -8.88
N LEU A 234 -8.48 -8.72 -9.66
CA LEU A 234 -7.21 -8.27 -10.22
C LEU A 234 -7.33 -7.02 -11.11
N LEU A 235 -8.53 -6.73 -11.66
CA LEU A 235 -8.77 -5.57 -12.51
C LEU A 235 -8.79 -4.23 -11.76
N TYR A 236 -8.95 -4.26 -10.43
CA TYR A 236 -8.98 -3.07 -9.58
C TYR A 236 -8.02 -3.13 -8.38
N MET A 237 -7.75 -4.31 -7.82
CA MET A 237 -7.00 -4.42 -6.56
C MET A 237 -5.48 -4.48 -6.73
N THR A 238 -4.98 -4.71 -7.95
CA THR A 238 -3.55 -4.97 -8.19
C THR A 238 -2.67 -3.86 -7.62
N ASP A 239 -2.96 -2.60 -7.95
CA ASP A 239 -2.22 -1.46 -7.41
C ASP A 239 -2.46 -1.26 -5.91
N TRP A 240 -3.67 -1.51 -5.43
CA TRP A 240 -4.03 -1.34 -4.01
C TRP A 240 -3.16 -2.23 -3.11
N PHE A 241 -2.87 -3.45 -3.58
CA PHE A 241 -2.13 -4.46 -2.84
C PHE A 241 -0.63 -4.38 -3.11
N LEU A 242 -0.21 -4.37 -4.37
CA LEU A 242 1.21 -4.33 -4.73
C LEU A 242 1.89 -3.04 -4.27
N CYS A 243 1.19 -1.91 -4.32
CA CYS A 243 1.72 -0.63 -3.87
C CYS A 243 1.33 -0.30 -2.42
N ALA A 244 0.76 -1.24 -1.66
CA ALA A 244 0.27 -1.02 -0.28
C ALA A 244 -0.51 0.31 -0.11
N MET A 245 -1.46 0.54 -1.03
CA MET A 245 -2.34 1.72 -1.09
C MET A 245 -1.68 3.09 -1.36
N THR A 246 -0.35 3.15 -1.53
CA THR A 246 0.40 4.42 -1.73
C THR A 246 -0.01 5.22 -2.95
N ARG A 247 -0.56 4.56 -3.97
CA ARG A 247 -1.08 5.18 -5.20
C ARG A 247 -2.59 5.47 -5.19
N THR A 248 -3.28 5.15 -4.11
CA THR A 248 -4.75 5.15 -4.08
C THR A 248 -5.33 6.09 -3.05
N LEU A 249 -4.73 6.14 -1.86
CA LEU A 249 -5.30 6.89 -0.75
C LEU A 249 -4.77 8.34 -0.70
N PRO A 250 -5.63 9.32 -0.37
CA PRO A 250 -5.20 10.65 0.02
C PRO A 250 -4.18 10.59 1.16
N TRP A 251 -3.29 11.57 1.22
CA TRP A 251 -2.09 11.50 2.07
C TRP A 251 -2.38 11.22 3.54
N GLU A 252 -3.29 11.97 4.16
CA GLU A 252 -3.63 11.79 5.58
C GLU A 252 -4.23 10.41 5.85
N THR A 253 -5.07 9.90 4.95
CA THR A 253 -5.62 8.55 5.02
C THR A 253 -4.53 7.50 4.89
N LEU A 254 -3.61 7.67 3.94
CA LEU A 254 -2.49 6.76 3.70
C LEU A 254 -1.63 6.60 4.96
N LEU A 255 -1.25 7.71 5.61
CA LEU A 255 -0.48 7.70 6.85
C LEU A 255 -1.16 6.88 7.95
N ARG A 256 -2.48 7.04 8.10
CA ARG A 256 -3.25 6.33 9.13
C ARG A 256 -3.46 4.85 8.82
N VAL A 257 -3.61 4.50 7.55
CA VAL A 257 -3.63 3.12 7.09
C VAL A 257 -2.28 2.46 7.35
N TRP A 258 -1.16 3.16 7.06
CA TRP A 258 0.19 2.66 7.30
C TRP A 258 0.53 2.48 8.79
N ASP A 259 0.08 3.40 9.66
CA ASP A 259 0.17 3.21 11.11
C ASP A 259 -0.41 1.85 11.55
N CYS A 260 -1.55 1.45 10.97
CA CYS A 260 -2.21 0.18 11.28
C CYS A 260 -1.57 -1.00 10.55
N PHE A 261 -1.20 -0.83 9.28
CA PHE A 261 -0.59 -1.87 8.44
C PHE A 261 0.71 -2.39 9.04
N LEU A 262 1.61 -1.50 9.47
CA LEU A 262 2.86 -1.89 10.12
C LEU A 262 2.66 -2.54 11.50
N ALA A 263 1.49 -2.35 12.13
CA ALA A 263 1.18 -3.02 13.40
C ALA A 263 0.50 -4.37 13.18
N GLU A 264 -0.44 -4.47 12.25
CA GLU A 264 -1.41 -5.59 12.14
C GLU A 264 -1.24 -6.45 10.89
N GLY A 265 -0.36 -6.02 9.97
CA GLY A 265 -0.04 -6.70 8.72
C GLY A 265 -1.01 -6.43 7.58
N ILE A 266 -0.88 -7.23 6.52
CA ILE A 266 -1.61 -7.12 5.25
C ILE A 266 -3.14 -7.11 5.38
N ARG A 267 -3.70 -7.67 6.46
CA ARG A 267 -5.14 -7.65 6.76
C ARG A 267 -5.73 -6.24 6.77
N VAL A 268 -4.93 -5.22 7.09
CA VAL A 268 -5.35 -3.82 7.03
C VAL A 268 -5.69 -3.41 5.59
N ILE A 269 -4.84 -3.78 4.62
CA ILE A 269 -5.04 -3.49 3.19
C ILE A 269 -6.33 -4.16 2.68
N PHE A 270 -6.58 -5.41 3.07
CA PHE A 270 -7.87 -6.09 2.79
C PHE A 270 -9.07 -5.33 3.36
N LYS A 271 -9.00 -4.91 4.63
CA LYS A 271 -10.11 -4.18 5.25
C LYS A 271 -10.36 -2.85 4.55
N VAL A 272 -9.32 -2.11 4.20
CA VAL A 272 -9.43 -0.87 3.41
C VAL A 272 -10.07 -1.14 2.05
N ALA A 273 -9.61 -2.16 1.32
CA ALA A 273 -10.19 -2.55 0.04
C ALA A 273 -11.69 -2.90 0.16
N LEU A 274 -12.08 -3.64 1.18
CA LEU A 274 -13.49 -3.98 1.44
C LEU A 274 -14.34 -2.75 1.79
N VAL A 275 -13.78 -1.78 2.52
CA VAL A 275 -14.47 -0.50 2.78
C VAL A 275 -14.68 0.27 1.47
N ILE A 276 -13.65 0.39 0.62
CA ILE A 276 -13.75 1.08 -0.67
C ILE A 276 -14.80 0.40 -1.55
N LEU A 277 -14.73 -0.92 -1.73
CA LEU A 277 -15.69 -1.69 -2.53
C LEU A 277 -17.13 -1.55 -2.01
N GLY A 278 -17.29 -1.72 -0.69
CA GLY A 278 -18.58 -1.62 -0.01
C GLY A 278 -19.21 -0.23 -0.11
N ALA A 279 -18.40 0.82 0.00
CA ALA A 279 -18.87 2.20 -0.07
C ALA A 279 -19.16 2.65 -1.51
N SER A 280 -18.29 2.31 -2.47
CA SER A 280 -18.43 2.72 -3.87
C SER A 280 -19.66 2.08 -4.53
N LEU A 281 -19.89 0.78 -4.29
CA LEU A 281 -20.96 0.01 -4.95
C LEU A 281 -22.08 -0.41 -3.99
N GLY A 282 -22.07 0.03 -2.73
CA GLY A 282 -23.07 -0.36 -1.74
C GLY A 282 -24.47 0.18 -2.04
N ARG A 283 -24.54 1.40 -2.59
CA ARG A 283 -25.80 2.06 -2.93
C ARG A 283 -26.43 1.41 -4.16
N HIS A 284 -27.69 1.00 -4.04
CA HIS A 284 -28.43 0.38 -5.15
C HIS A 284 -28.48 1.28 -6.41
N LYS A 285 -28.62 2.60 -6.23
CA LYS A 285 -28.65 3.56 -7.35
C LYS A 285 -27.37 3.52 -8.18
N VAL A 286 -26.20 3.45 -7.54
CA VAL A 286 -24.90 3.38 -8.24
C VAL A 286 -24.82 2.08 -9.05
N ARG A 287 -25.12 0.94 -8.43
CA ARG A 287 -25.12 -0.35 -9.14
C ARG A 287 -26.11 -0.43 -10.30
N LYS A 288 -27.24 0.28 -10.22
CA LYS A 288 -28.21 0.36 -11.33
C LYS A 288 -27.67 1.18 -12.50
N GLN A 289 -26.72 2.09 -12.25
CA GLN A 289 -26.08 2.89 -13.28
C GLN A 289 -24.88 2.17 -13.91
N CYS A 290 -24.23 1.25 -13.20
CA CYS A 290 -23.17 0.40 -13.73
C CYS A 290 -23.75 -0.87 -14.37
N ASN A 291 -24.05 -0.84 -15.67
CA ASN A 291 -24.66 -1.91 -16.44
C ASN A 291 -23.65 -2.91 -17.01
N ASP A 292 -22.35 -2.59 -17.01
CA ASP A 292 -21.31 -3.45 -17.55
C ASP A 292 -20.01 -3.46 -16.73
N LEU A 293 -19.02 -4.18 -17.26
CA LEU A 293 -17.68 -4.30 -16.70
C LEU A 293 -16.96 -2.95 -16.63
N CYS A 294 -17.04 -2.15 -17.68
CA CYS A 294 -16.32 -0.89 -17.82
C CYS A 294 -16.83 0.15 -16.84
N GLU A 295 -18.15 0.38 -16.79
CA GLU A 295 -18.78 1.34 -15.88
C GLU A 295 -18.58 0.93 -14.41
N THR A 296 -18.58 -0.38 -14.13
CA THR A 296 -18.26 -0.87 -12.77
C THR A 296 -16.80 -0.62 -12.41
N LEU A 297 -15.86 -0.85 -13.33
CA LEU A 297 -14.44 -0.60 -13.10
C LEU A 297 -14.11 0.88 -12.97
N GLU A 298 -14.80 1.76 -13.70
CA GLU A 298 -14.62 3.22 -13.59
C GLU A 298 -14.91 3.70 -12.16
N VAL A 299 -16.03 3.25 -11.59
CA VAL A 299 -16.40 3.57 -10.19
C VAL A 299 -15.37 3.04 -9.18
N LEU A 300 -14.76 1.88 -9.45
CA LEU A 300 -13.76 1.30 -8.55
C LEU A 300 -12.38 1.93 -8.69
N ARG A 301 -11.99 2.35 -9.90
CA ARG A 301 -10.69 2.99 -10.18
C ARG A 301 -10.67 4.45 -9.73
N SER A 302 -11.83 5.10 -9.72
CA SER A 302 -12.00 6.48 -9.25
C SER A 302 -13.13 6.59 -8.22
N PRO A 303 -12.95 6.06 -6.99
CA PRO A 303 -13.93 6.22 -5.92
C PRO A 303 -14.16 7.70 -5.58
N ASP A 304 -15.37 8.02 -5.10
CA ASP A 304 -15.68 9.35 -4.56
C ASP A 304 -14.70 9.72 -3.44
N GLU A 305 -14.11 10.92 -3.49
CA GLU A 305 -13.11 11.41 -2.53
C GLU A 305 -13.58 11.27 -1.08
N LYS A 306 -14.88 11.43 -0.81
CA LYS A 306 -15.46 11.30 0.53
C LYS A 306 -15.31 9.90 1.11
N ILE A 307 -15.26 8.87 0.26
CA ILE A 307 -15.02 7.48 0.66
C ILE A 307 -13.56 7.32 1.07
N LEU A 308 -12.64 8.07 0.44
CA LEU A 308 -11.21 7.95 0.65
C LEU A 308 -10.69 8.85 1.80
N GLU A 309 -11.54 9.69 2.39
CA GLU A 309 -11.20 10.51 3.55
C GLU A 309 -10.79 9.67 4.78
N GLU A 310 -9.84 10.20 5.56
CA GLU A 310 -9.24 9.53 6.73
C GLU A 310 -10.32 9.03 7.69
N GLU A 311 -11.25 9.92 8.05
CA GLU A 311 -12.29 9.63 9.03
C GLU A 311 -13.20 8.49 8.54
N PHE A 312 -13.59 8.51 7.26
CA PHE A 312 -14.45 7.49 6.68
C PHE A 312 -13.75 6.12 6.63
N ILE A 313 -12.54 6.07 6.07
CA ILE A 313 -11.78 4.81 5.94
C ILE A 313 -11.49 4.23 7.32
N ILE A 314 -10.91 5.00 8.23
CA ILE A 314 -10.50 4.49 9.55
C ILE A 314 -11.73 4.08 10.37
N HIS A 315 -12.82 4.86 10.35
CA HIS A 315 -14.04 4.50 11.07
C HIS A 315 -14.62 3.17 10.58
N ASN A 316 -14.81 3.02 9.27
CA ASN A 316 -15.44 1.82 8.71
C ASN A 316 -14.51 0.60 8.78
N MET A 317 -13.20 0.79 8.55
CA MET A 317 -12.21 -0.29 8.62
C MET A 317 -12.15 -0.91 10.03
N LEU A 318 -12.20 -0.09 11.09
CA LEU A 318 -12.16 -0.56 12.47
C LEU A 318 -13.47 -1.23 12.91
N ARG A 319 -14.59 -0.92 12.24
CA ARG A 319 -15.92 -1.50 12.52
C ARG A 319 -16.27 -2.68 11.64
N LEU A 320 -15.47 -2.98 10.61
CA LEU A 320 -15.63 -4.20 9.83
C LEU A 320 -15.52 -5.42 10.75
N ASN A 321 -16.63 -6.16 10.85
CA ASN A 321 -16.74 -7.37 11.66
C ASN A 321 -16.00 -8.55 10.99
N LEU A 322 -14.67 -8.43 10.96
CA LEU A 322 -13.74 -9.44 10.45
C LEU A 322 -12.66 -9.70 11.51
N THR A 323 -12.66 -10.94 11.98
CA THR A 323 -11.69 -11.52 12.90
C THR A 323 -10.50 -12.11 12.15
N VAL A 324 -9.44 -12.47 12.86
CA VAL A 324 -8.30 -13.18 12.26
C VAL A 324 -8.74 -14.53 11.68
N ALA A 325 -9.62 -15.24 12.39
CA ALA A 325 -10.17 -16.52 11.96
C ALA A 325 -10.90 -16.41 10.62
N ASP A 326 -11.57 -15.29 10.32
CA ASP A 326 -12.24 -15.10 9.03
C ASP A 326 -11.27 -15.13 7.85
N PHE A 327 -10.08 -14.53 8.02
CA PHE A 327 -9.02 -14.57 7.01
C PHE A 327 -8.44 -15.97 6.87
N GLU A 328 -8.19 -16.66 7.99
CA GLU A 328 -7.64 -18.02 8.01
C GLU A 328 -8.59 -19.02 7.34
N ILE A 329 -9.89 -18.95 7.66
CA ILE A 329 -10.94 -19.78 7.07
C ILE A 329 -10.97 -19.57 5.55
N GLU A 330 -10.99 -18.31 5.11
CA GLU A 330 -11.06 -18.03 3.68
C GLU A 330 -9.77 -18.44 2.96
N HIS A 331 -8.60 -18.29 3.58
CA HIS A 331 -7.33 -18.78 3.05
C HIS A 331 -7.33 -20.31 2.86
N ILE A 332 -7.73 -21.07 3.89
CA ILE A 332 -7.84 -22.54 3.82
C ILE A 332 -8.82 -22.94 2.72
N ARG A 333 -9.95 -22.24 2.62
CA ARG A 333 -10.96 -22.49 1.59
C ARG A 333 -10.41 -22.30 0.17
N GLN A 334 -9.69 -21.21 -0.08
CA GLN A 334 -9.13 -20.94 -1.41
C GLN A 334 -7.99 -21.91 -1.76
N LYS A 335 -7.13 -22.26 -0.79
CA LYS A 335 -6.13 -23.32 -0.96
C LYS A 335 -6.76 -24.66 -1.35
N THR A 336 -7.81 -25.07 -0.64
CA THR A 336 -8.52 -26.32 -0.91
C THR A 336 -9.16 -26.30 -2.30
N ARG A 337 -9.78 -25.17 -2.70
CA ARG A 337 -10.39 -25.02 -4.02
C ARG A 337 -9.37 -25.15 -5.15
N ARG A 338 -8.21 -24.51 -5.02
CA ARG A 338 -7.12 -24.58 -6.00
C ARG A 338 -6.54 -25.98 -6.12
N ALA A 339 -6.33 -26.68 -5.00
CA ALA A 339 -5.85 -28.05 -5.02
C ALA A 339 -6.80 -28.98 -5.79
N LYS A 340 -8.12 -28.83 -5.58
CA LYS A 340 -9.13 -29.58 -6.33
C LYS A 340 -9.11 -29.28 -7.83
N GLN A 341 -8.99 -27.99 -8.21
CA GLN A 341 -8.90 -27.59 -9.62
C GLN A 341 -7.65 -28.15 -10.31
N LYS A 342 -6.48 -28.12 -9.64
CA LYS A 342 -5.25 -28.72 -10.17
C LYS A 342 -5.41 -30.22 -10.41
N LEU A 343 -6.00 -30.95 -9.44
CA LEU A 343 -6.24 -32.38 -9.57
C LEU A 343 -7.21 -32.71 -10.72
N GLN A 344 -8.25 -31.89 -10.89
CA GLN A 344 -9.21 -32.06 -11.99
C GLN A 344 -8.56 -31.83 -13.35
N ASN A 345 -7.77 -30.75 -13.50
CA ASN A 345 -7.05 -30.47 -14.75
C ASN A 345 -6.06 -31.59 -15.10
N MET A 346 -5.33 -32.13 -14.12
CA MET A 346 -4.43 -33.28 -14.34
C MET A 346 -5.19 -34.51 -14.85
N ASN A 347 -6.37 -34.78 -14.28
CA ASN A 347 -7.19 -35.92 -14.70
C ASN A 347 -7.80 -35.73 -16.11
N ASP A 348 -8.05 -34.48 -16.51
CA ASP A 348 -8.59 -34.15 -17.83
C ASP A 348 -7.49 -34.15 -18.91
N GLU A 349 -6.22 -33.90 -18.56
CA GLU A 349 -5.07 -34.03 -19.47
C GLU A 349 -4.63 -35.49 -19.73
N HIS A 350 -5.06 -36.43 -18.89
CA HIS A 350 -4.77 -37.87 -19.02
C HIS A 350 -5.90 -38.66 -19.70
N LYS A 351 -6.93 -37.98 -20.19
CA LYS A 351 -8.02 -38.54 -21.00
C LYS A 351 -7.94 -37.99 -22.41
#